data_AF-A0A7Z9C875-F1
#
_entry.id   AF-A0A7Z9C875-F1
#
_cell.length_a   1.000
_cell.length_b   1.000
_cell.length_c   1.000
_cell.angle_alpha   90.00
_cell.angle_beta   90.00
_cell.angle_gamma   90.00
#
_symmetry.space_group_name_H-M   'P 1'
#
loop_
_entity.id
_entity.type
_entity.pdbx_description
1 polymer ?
#
loop_
_entity_poly.entity_id
_entity_poly.type
_entity_poly.pdbx_seq_one_letter_code
_entity_poly.pdbx_strand_id
1 'polypeptide(L)'
;MIIISVFADNLQAVTARALARQLRLNYKTVLLWVHKLREVVAHHASLQTLRGEVEIDGSYHGGYVRPKNTQKTRKDHRKVPYRANDRAFAVVGARQRDGSIRTWVAKQEAHARPFICEAIEPGSKVFADKASGFGPMRGRFQVFQINHDEAFYTPEACTNGIETLWALMRVMGRTHRHIAQNYLDLYAAEAAWTLLKSKKAEGQAFTELMDWMSKPRRSPLAGYFQGRKRFLPVCQPDRTLAQWRPAPRKGRIDFIKKDGTSIEFKPRRTRDKTWQEEWSFLSADTFLTKPDAVPNGPGVYALFARGEAALLTASGFVEQPGLPLWLHEGASHIYTGETYGIRGRLLEHLTGSIRGSPLRETLLAVQFDLGLLQAAPVQEQRALVEGRLTEWMRDNVIIGFKSCGYVRDMERIILSATASPMNLARSNVNAYTKSLHDRRRRFRDQVVSAWPEVAAPTVPRRRR
;
A
#
# COMPACT_ATOMS: atom_id res chain seq x y z
N MET A 1 7.59 18.07 -28.21
CA MET A 1 7.71 19.47 -27.76
C MET A 1 7.11 19.66 -26.38
N ILE A 2 5.80 19.50 -26.18
CA ILE A 2 5.15 19.79 -24.88
C ILE A 2 5.72 18.98 -23.70
N ILE A 3 5.97 17.67 -23.86
CA ILE A 3 6.61 16.84 -22.81
C ILE A 3 8.00 17.39 -22.44
N ILE A 4 8.75 17.90 -23.43
CA ILE A 4 10.11 18.42 -23.22
C ILE A 4 10.04 19.75 -22.46
N SER A 5 9.14 20.66 -22.84
CA SER A 5 8.93 21.92 -22.10
C SER A 5 8.55 21.66 -20.65
N VAL A 6 7.50 20.84 -20.40
CA VAL A 6 7.09 20.58 -19.01
C VAL A 6 8.20 19.89 -18.20
N PHE A 7 9.01 19.03 -18.82
CA PHE A 7 10.16 18.41 -18.14
C PHE A 7 11.29 19.41 -17.89
N ALA A 8 11.55 20.33 -18.83
CA ALA A 8 12.56 21.36 -18.71
C ALA A 8 12.21 22.38 -17.62
N ASP A 9 10.97 22.84 -17.58
CA ASP A 9 10.51 23.89 -16.66
C ASP A 9 10.29 23.39 -15.23
N ASN A 10 10.14 22.07 -15.04
CA ASN A 10 9.87 21.52 -13.72
C ASN A 10 11.12 21.48 -12.82
N LEU A 11 11.06 22.12 -11.66
CA LEU A 11 12.14 22.20 -10.66
C LEU A 11 12.03 21.23 -9.47
N GLN A 12 10.93 20.48 -9.33
CA GLN A 12 10.64 19.63 -8.15
C GLN A 12 10.22 18.19 -8.49
N ALA A 13 10.39 17.81 -9.76
CA ALA A 13 9.88 16.63 -10.46
C ALA A 13 8.37 16.57 -10.71
N VAL A 14 7.99 15.92 -11.82
CA VAL A 14 6.61 15.61 -12.20
C VAL A 14 6.44 14.11 -12.47
N THR A 15 5.37 13.52 -11.94
CA THR A 15 5.08 12.10 -12.22
C THR A 15 4.57 11.92 -13.64
N ALA A 16 4.97 10.83 -14.31
CA ALA A 16 4.44 10.49 -15.63
C ALA A 16 2.90 10.35 -15.66
N ARG A 17 2.28 9.99 -14.53
CA ARG A 17 0.81 9.91 -14.41
C ARG A 17 0.16 11.29 -14.33
N ALA A 18 0.74 12.23 -13.60
CA ALA A 18 0.26 13.61 -13.57
C ALA A 18 0.40 14.24 -14.95
N LEU A 19 1.57 14.10 -15.57
CA LEU A 19 1.83 14.63 -16.91
C LEU A 19 0.93 14.00 -17.98
N ALA A 20 0.68 12.69 -17.93
CA ALA A 20 -0.26 12.02 -18.84
C ALA A 20 -1.69 12.56 -18.73
N ARG A 21 -2.15 12.87 -17.50
CA ARG A 21 -3.48 13.47 -17.29
C ARG A 21 -3.55 14.91 -17.79
N GLN A 22 -2.52 15.71 -17.50
CA GLN A 22 -2.45 17.11 -17.93
C GLN A 22 -2.42 17.21 -19.45
N LEU A 23 -1.61 16.38 -20.12
CA LEU A 23 -1.45 16.41 -21.57
C LEU A 23 -2.49 15.57 -22.34
N ARG A 24 -3.39 14.88 -21.62
CA ARG A 24 -4.35 13.93 -22.21
C ARG A 24 -3.68 12.88 -23.11
N LEU A 25 -2.49 12.41 -22.71
CA LEU A 25 -1.71 11.40 -23.44
C LEU A 25 -1.76 10.04 -22.73
N ASN A 26 -1.48 8.97 -23.48
CA ASN A 26 -1.36 7.64 -22.89
C ASN A 26 -0.20 7.61 -21.88
N TYR A 27 -0.46 7.07 -20.68
CA TYR A 27 0.54 6.94 -19.62
C TYR A 27 1.81 6.21 -20.07
N LYS A 28 1.68 5.15 -20.88
CA LYS A 28 2.83 4.37 -21.38
C LYS A 28 3.75 5.23 -22.25
N THR A 29 3.16 6.07 -23.09
CA THR A 29 3.88 7.02 -23.94
C THR A 29 4.66 8.02 -23.10
N VAL A 30 3.97 8.69 -22.17
CA VAL A 30 4.60 9.71 -21.31
C VAL A 30 5.71 9.10 -20.44
N LEU A 31 5.46 7.94 -19.84
CA LEU A 31 6.46 7.23 -19.04
C LEU A 31 7.74 6.97 -19.84
N LEU A 32 7.62 6.46 -21.06
CA LEU A 32 8.77 6.15 -21.91
C LEU A 32 9.52 7.42 -22.31
N TRP A 33 8.81 8.48 -22.70
CA TRP A 33 9.41 9.75 -23.10
C TRP A 33 10.18 10.42 -21.97
N VAL A 34 9.60 10.50 -20.77
CA VAL A 34 10.29 11.11 -19.63
C VAL A 34 11.54 10.31 -19.26
N HIS A 35 11.51 8.97 -19.35
CA HIS A 35 12.72 8.17 -19.13
C HIS A 35 13.79 8.36 -20.23
N LYS A 36 13.40 8.58 -21.48
CA LYS A 36 14.36 8.95 -22.55
C LYS A 36 15.00 10.32 -22.31
N LEU A 37 14.24 11.29 -21.82
CA LEU A 37 14.78 12.60 -21.44
C LEU A 37 15.82 12.45 -20.31
N ARG A 38 15.50 11.69 -19.26
CA ARG A 38 16.46 11.38 -18.20
C ARG A 38 17.71 10.68 -18.71
N GLU A 39 17.57 9.75 -19.67
CA GLU A 39 18.71 9.06 -20.28
C GLU A 39 19.64 10.03 -21.00
N VAL A 40 19.08 10.96 -21.78
CA VAL A 40 19.87 11.96 -22.51
C VAL A 40 20.56 12.92 -21.55
N VAL A 41 19.87 13.34 -20.48
CA VAL A 41 20.46 14.11 -19.38
C VAL A 41 21.64 13.36 -18.74
N ALA A 42 21.43 12.09 -18.38
CA ALA A 42 22.48 11.26 -17.77
C ALA A 42 23.69 11.09 -18.69
N HIS A 43 23.45 10.90 -19.99
CA HIS A 43 24.52 10.82 -20.97
C HIS A 43 25.29 12.13 -21.07
N HIS A 44 24.62 13.26 -21.22
CA HIS A 44 25.31 14.54 -21.36
C HIS A 44 26.15 14.86 -20.11
N ALA A 45 25.62 14.58 -18.92
CA ALA A 45 26.38 14.70 -17.67
C ALA A 45 27.62 13.78 -17.65
N SER A 46 27.54 12.58 -18.23
CA SER A 46 28.68 11.64 -18.28
C SER A 46 29.85 12.11 -19.15
N LEU A 47 29.62 13.03 -20.08
CA LEU A 47 30.65 13.61 -20.96
C LEU A 47 31.42 14.77 -20.31
N GLN A 48 30.96 15.29 -19.17
CA GLN A 48 31.56 16.44 -18.51
C GLN A 48 32.75 16.03 -17.65
N THR A 49 33.87 16.75 -17.73
CA THR A 49 34.99 16.62 -16.79
C THR A 49 34.87 17.70 -15.74
N LEU A 50 34.89 17.32 -14.46
CA LEU A 50 34.84 18.25 -13.32
C LEU A 50 36.24 18.82 -13.05
N ARG A 51 36.32 20.11 -12.73
CA ARG A 51 37.59 20.83 -12.58
C ARG A 51 37.55 21.80 -11.40
N GLY A 52 38.72 22.19 -10.90
CA GLY A 52 38.86 23.22 -9.87
C GLY A 52 38.43 22.70 -8.50
N GLU A 53 37.28 23.14 -8.00
CA GLU A 53 36.76 22.78 -6.67
C GLU A 53 35.57 21.83 -6.78
N VAL A 54 35.69 20.61 -6.24
CA VAL A 54 34.72 19.53 -6.40
C VAL A 54 34.31 18.95 -5.04
N GLU A 55 33.01 18.96 -4.76
CA GLU A 55 32.39 18.35 -3.59
C GLU A 55 31.96 16.92 -3.93
N ILE A 56 32.26 15.95 -3.06
CA ILE A 56 31.87 14.55 -3.22
C ILE A 56 31.12 14.10 -1.97
N ASP A 57 29.96 13.48 -2.18
CA ASP A 57 29.18 12.86 -1.11
C ASP A 57 28.38 11.66 -1.63
N GLY A 58 27.91 10.82 -0.72
CA GLY A 58 27.12 9.64 -1.00
C GLY A 58 25.79 9.62 -0.23
N SER A 59 24.75 9.12 -0.88
CA SER A 59 23.47 8.84 -0.22
C SER A 59 22.93 7.48 -0.61
N TYR A 60 22.39 6.75 0.35
CA TYR A 60 21.86 5.42 0.10
C TYR A 60 20.35 5.44 -0.16
N HIS A 61 19.95 4.80 -1.27
CA HIS A 61 18.59 4.73 -1.74
C HIS A 61 18.09 3.28 -1.82
N GLY A 62 16.79 3.11 -1.54
CA GLY A 62 16.14 1.80 -1.56
C GLY A 62 16.38 0.99 -0.28
N GLY A 63 16.09 -0.31 -0.35
CA GLY A 63 16.30 -1.24 0.76
C GLY A 63 15.37 -1.08 1.96
N TYR A 64 14.46 -0.09 1.98
CA TYR A 64 13.57 0.15 3.12
C TYR A 64 12.76 -1.10 3.49
N VAL A 65 13.07 -1.66 4.66
CA VAL A 65 12.34 -2.77 5.24
C VAL A 65 11.23 -2.20 6.11
N ARG A 66 9.97 -2.39 5.69
CA ARG A 66 8.81 -1.98 6.50
C ARG A 66 8.89 -2.68 7.88
N PRO A 67 8.91 -1.95 9.00
CA PRO A 67 8.83 -2.56 10.32
C PRO A 67 7.51 -3.33 10.47
N LYS A 68 7.53 -4.44 11.20
CA LYS A 68 6.32 -5.19 11.50
C LYS A 68 5.42 -4.39 12.46
N ASN A 69 4.11 -4.43 12.23
CA ASN A 69 3.14 -3.62 12.96
C ASN A 69 3.09 -3.96 14.46
N THR A 70 3.23 -5.24 14.83
CA THR A 70 3.10 -5.71 16.21
C THR A 70 4.42 -5.65 16.97
N GLN A 71 4.42 -5.01 18.15
CA GLN A 71 5.59 -4.82 19.02
C GLN A 71 6.31 -6.15 19.33
N LYS A 72 5.55 -7.23 19.62
CA LYS A 72 6.07 -8.60 19.85
C LYS A 72 6.84 -9.21 18.66
N THR A 73 6.67 -8.69 17.45
CA THR A 73 7.34 -9.19 16.23
C THR A 73 8.30 -8.16 15.62
N ARG A 74 8.46 -6.99 16.24
CA ARG A 74 9.44 -5.99 15.81
C ARG A 74 10.82 -6.60 16.03
N LYS A 75 11.55 -6.80 14.93
CA LYS A 75 12.98 -7.15 15.01
C LYS A 75 13.72 -5.89 15.43
N ASP A 76 14.75 -6.03 16.25
CA ASP A 76 15.66 -4.94 16.57
C ASP A 76 16.46 -4.56 15.31
N HIS A 77 16.14 -3.41 14.73
CA HIS A 77 16.76 -2.94 13.49
C HIS A 77 18.17 -2.34 13.69
N ARG A 78 18.70 -2.29 14.93
CA ARG A 78 20.12 -2.03 15.19
C ARG A 78 20.99 -3.27 14.93
N LYS A 79 20.42 -4.48 15.05
CA LYS A 79 21.13 -5.77 14.90
C LYS A 79 20.96 -6.44 13.53
N VAL A 80 20.08 -5.91 12.68
CA VAL A 80 19.85 -6.36 11.30
C VAL A 80 19.99 -5.12 10.43
N PRO A 81 20.87 -5.09 9.41
CA PRO A 81 21.08 -3.89 8.60
C PRO A 81 19.73 -3.36 8.12
N TYR A 82 19.48 -2.08 8.37
CA TYR A 82 18.22 -1.36 8.13
C TYR A 82 17.75 -1.40 6.66
N ARG A 83 18.56 -2.01 5.79
CA ARG A 83 18.39 -2.11 4.36
C ARG A 83 18.57 -3.56 3.94
N ALA A 84 17.66 -4.05 3.09
CA ALA A 84 17.91 -5.30 2.39
C ALA A 84 19.16 -5.12 1.50
N ASN A 85 20.29 -5.74 1.84
CA ASN A 85 21.59 -5.55 1.17
C ASN A 85 21.53 -5.82 -0.34
N ASP A 86 20.60 -6.67 -0.79
CA ASP A 86 20.34 -6.96 -2.20
C ASP A 86 19.74 -5.75 -2.96
N ARG A 87 18.95 -4.91 -2.28
CA ARG A 87 18.14 -3.82 -2.83
C ARG A 87 18.45 -2.44 -2.25
N ALA A 88 19.57 -2.25 -1.59
CA ALA A 88 20.11 -0.91 -1.36
C ALA A 88 21.25 -0.64 -2.32
N PHE A 89 21.31 0.61 -2.79
CA PHE A 89 22.44 1.15 -3.54
C PHE A 89 22.83 2.50 -2.96
N ALA A 90 24.13 2.77 -2.92
CA ALA A 90 24.66 4.11 -2.77
C ALA A 90 24.55 4.84 -4.11
N VAL A 91 24.07 6.08 -4.08
CA VAL A 91 24.23 7.05 -5.15
C VAL A 91 25.33 7.99 -4.68
N VAL A 92 26.42 8.08 -5.44
CA VAL A 92 27.53 8.98 -5.14
C VAL A 92 27.49 10.12 -6.13
N GLY A 93 27.59 11.35 -5.66
CA GLY A 93 27.58 12.54 -6.48
C GLY A 93 28.89 13.30 -6.35
N ALA A 94 29.36 13.87 -7.46
CA ALA A 94 30.46 14.82 -7.48
C ALA A 94 29.99 16.13 -8.14
N ARG A 95 30.13 17.23 -7.43
CA ARG A 95 29.65 18.56 -7.82
C ARG A 95 30.82 19.51 -7.93
N GLN A 96 31.03 20.08 -9.11
CA GLN A 96 31.91 21.24 -9.25
C GLN A 96 31.21 22.48 -8.68
N ARG A 97 31.94 23.31 -7.91
CA ARG A 97 31.42 24.61 -7.45
C ARG A 97 31.10 25.49 -8.64
N ASP A 98 29.87 25.99 -8.66
CA ASP A 98 29.26 26.71 -9.80
C ASP A 98 29.37 26.05 -11.17
N GLY A 99 29.46 24.71 -11.20
CA GLY A 99 29.60 23.94 -12.43
C GLY A 99 28.76 22.66 -12.45
N SER A 100 29.21 21.70 -13.26
CA SER A 100 28.52 20.45 -13.52
C SER A 100 28.41 19.54 -12.29
N ILE A 101 27.38 18.68 -12.29
CA ILE A 101 27.16 17.64 -11.28
C ILE A 101 27.09 16.30 -11.99
N ARG A 102 27.87 15.33 -11.50
CA ARG A 102 27.86 13.93 -11.97
C ARG A 102 27.42 13.00 -10.84
N THR A 103 26.75 11.92 -11.21
CA THR A 103 26.26 10.92 -10.26
C THR A 103 26.58 9.50 -10.74
N TRP A 104 26.81 8.61 -9.78
CA TRP A 104 27.10 7.19 -9.99
C TRP A 104 26.30 6.35 -9.02
N VAL A 105 26.01 5.11 -9.40
CA VAL A 105 25.30 4.16 -8.53
C VAL A 105 26.22 2.99 -8.23
N ALA A 106 26.31 2.63 -6.95
CA ALA A 106 27.24 1.63 -6.46
C ALA A 106 26.61 0.82 -5.31
N LYS A 107 27.16 -0.36 -5.01
CA LYS A 107 26.74 -1.11 -3.81
C LYS A 107 27.25 -0.47 -2.52
N GLN A 108 28.44 0.10 -2.56
CA GLN A 108 29.06 0.88 -1.50
C GLN A 108 29.67 2.13 -2.13
N GLU A 109 29.71 3.23 -1.40
CA GLU A 109 30.22 4.52 -1.91
C GLU A 109 31.64 4.40 -2.48
N ALA A 110 32.51 3.66 -1.80
CA ALA A 110 33.88 3.41 -2.22
C ALA A 110 34.02 2.75 -3.62
N HIS A 111 33.01 1.99 -4.08
CA HIS A 111 33.07 1.36 -5.41
C HIS A 111 32.92 2.38 -6.55
N ALA A 112 32.35 3.56 -6.29
CA ALA A 112 32.26 4.63 -7.28
C ALA A 112 33.58 5.42 -7.43
N ARG A 113 34.50 5.31 -6.46
CA ARG A 113 35.74 6.09 -6.39
C ARG A 113 36.55 6.08 -7.70
N PRO A 114 36.83 4.94 -8.37
CA PRO A 114 37.63 4.96 -9.59
C PRO A 114 37.02 5.81 -10.71
N PHE A 115 35.69 5.73 -10.86
CA PHE A 115 34.94 6.51 -11.85
C PHE A 115 34.96 8.01 -11.54
N ILE A 116 34.91 8.36 -10.24
CA ILE A 116 35.00 9.75 -9.80
C ILE A 116 36.39 10.30 -10.08
N CYS A 117 37.45 9.55 -9.78
CA CYS A 117 38.82 9.95 -10.08
C CYS A 117 39.05 10.19 -11.58
N GLU A 118 38.41 9.41 -12.46
CA GLU A 118 38.50 9.60 -13.92
C GLU A 118 37.69 10.81 -14.41
N ALA A 119 36.62 11.15 -13.70
CA ALA A 119 35.75 12.27 -14.05
C ALA A 119 36.24 13.63 -13.55
N ILE A 120 37.27 13.66 -12.69
CA ILE A 120 37.86 14.88 -12.12
C ILE A 120 39.25 15.12 -12.73
N GLU A 121 39.52 16.36 -13.14
CA GLU A 121 40.82 16.80 -13.63
C GLU A 121 41.89 16.69 -12.53
N PRO A 122 43.04 16.03 -12.78
CA PRO A 122 44.13 15.95 -11.82
C PRO A 122 44.53 17.33 -11.27
N GLY A 123 44.90 17.39 -9.99
CA GLY A 123 45.24 18.66 -9.33
C GLY A 123 44.06 19.50 -8.84
N SER A 124 42.81 19.09 -9.13
CA SER A 124 41.61 19.70 -8.54
C SER A 124 41.59 19.54 -7.00
N LYS A 125 40.92 20.47 -6.32
CA LYS A 125 40.60 20.42 -4.90
C LYS A 125 39.31 19.62 -4.69
N VAL A 126 39.37 18.63 -3.82
CA VAL A 126 38.25 17.73 -3.54
C VAL A 126 37.82 17.88 -2.09
N PHE A 127 36.54 18.15 -1.86
CA PHE A 127 35.92 18.23 -0.54
C PHE A 127 35.03 17.01 -0.32
N ALA A 128 35.27 16.24 0.74
CA ALA A 128 34.53 15.00 1.02
C ALA A 128 34.30 14.78 2.52
N ASP A 129 33.31 13.97 2.88
CA ASP A 129 33.11 13.54 4.27
C ASP A 129 34.18 12.53 4.72
N LYS A 130 34.62 12.59 5.99
CA LYS A 130 35.66 11.71 6.56
C LYS A 130 35.27 10.22 6.52
N ALA A 131 33.98 9.89 6.62
CA ALA A 131 33.47 8.52 6.69
C ALA A 131 33.34 7.80 5.33
N SER A 132 33.50 8.51 4.21
CA SER A 132 33.07 8.10 2.86
C SER A 132 34.00 7.13 2.09
N GLY A 133 35.17 6.78 2.63
CA GLY A 133 36.13 5.90 1.95
C GLY A 133 36.90 6.55 0.78
N PHE A 134 36.84 7.89 0.65
CA PHE A 134 37.56 8.67 -0.38
C PHE A 134 39.00 9.09 0.03
N GLY A 135 39.48 8.72 1.22
CA GLY A 135 40.85 9.01 1.67
C GLY A 135 41.98 8.66 0.68
N PRO A 136 41.91 7.52 -0.04
CA PRO A 136 42.91 7.14 -1.05
C PRO A 136 42.97 8.03 -2.31
N MET A 137 42.19 9.12 -2.39
CA MET A 137 42.23 10.08 -3.49
C MET A 137 43.37 11.12 -3.38
N ARG A 138 44.04 11.21 -2.21
CA ARG A 138 45.11 12.19 -1.93
C ARG A 138 46.31 12.13 -2.88
N GLY A 139 46.54 11.00 -3.56
CA GLY A 139 47.64 10.86 -4.52
C GLY A 139 47.42 11.60 -5.85
N ARG A 140 46.18 12.01 -6.17
CA ARG A 140 45.82 12.66 -7.45
C ARG A 140 45.18 14.05 -7.28
N PHE A 141 44.69 14.35 -6.08
CA PHE A 141 43.90 15.55 -5.79
C PHE A 141 44.30 16.16 -4.44
N GLN A 142 44.07 17.46 -4.28
CA GLN A 142 44.16 18.11 -2.98
C GLN A 142 42.87 17.82 -2.21
N VAL A 143 42.87 16.81 -1.34
CA VAL A 143 41.66 16.35 -0.63
C VAL A 143 41.53 17.03 0.73
N PHE A 144 40.42 17.74 0.92
CA PHE A 144 39.96 18.29 2.18
C PHE A 144 38.81 17.43 2.73
N GLN A 145 38.89 17.03 4.00
CA GLN A 145 37.88 16.19 4.63
C GLN A 145 37.25 16.89 5.82
N ILE A 146 35.91 16.89 5.88
CA ILE A 146 35.15 17.42 7.02
C ILE A 146 34.71 16.24 7.88
N ASN A 147 34.80 16.40 9.20
CA ASN A 147 34.19 15.50 10.15
C ASN A 147 32.83 16.07 10.59
N HIS A 148 31.73 15.56 10.02
CA HIS A 148 30.39 16.07 10.29
C HIS A 148 29.89 15.79 11.73
N ASP A 149 30.59 14.94 12.48
CA ASP A 149 30.33 14.73 13.92
C ASP A 149 30.89 15.88 14.80
N GLU A 150 31.85 16.65 14.29
CA GLU A 150 32.55 17.71 15.03
C GLU A 150 32.22 19.11 14.51
N ALA A 151 31.99 19.28 13.20
CA ALA A 151 31.61 20.55 12.60
C ALA A 151 30.77 20.35 11.33
N PHE A 152 29.67 21.09 11.22
CA PHE A 152 28.82 21.14 10.02
C PHE A 152 29.46 21.96 8.88
N TYR A 153 30.41 22.83 9.22
CA TYR A 153 31.10 23.74 8.30
C TYR A 153 32.50 24.03 8.84
N THR A 154 33.51 24.05 7.96
CA THR A 154 34.76 24.76 8.22
C THR A 154 35.04 25.72 7.06
N PRO A 155 35.71 26.87 7.28
CA PRO A 155 36.11 27.78 6.20
C PRO A 155 36.89 27.08 5.08
N GLU A 156 37.58 25.99 5.42
CA GLU A 156 38.43 25.23 4.50
C GLU A 156 37.68 24.15 3.72
N ALA A 157 36.47 23.74 4.11
CA ALA A 157 35.72 22.70 3.42
C ALA A 157 34.20 22.83 3.62
N CYS A 158 33.44 22.81 2.52
CA CYS A 158 31.99 22.91 2.50
C CYS A 158 31.42 21.97 1.42
N THR A 159 30.44 21.15 1.80
CA THR A 159 29.73 20.13 0.98
C THR A 159 28.24 20.45 0.80
N ASN A 160 27.78 21.64 1.21
CA ASN A 160 26.36 22.03 1.18
C ASN A 160 25.74 21.93 -0.23
N GLY A 161 26.55 22.11 -1.28
CA GLY A 161 26.09 22.02 -2.66
C GLY A 161 25.61 20.61 -3.03
N ILE A 162 26.33 19.58 -2.57
CA ILE A 162 25.93 18.19 -2.82
C ILE A 162 24.82 17.72 -1.87
N GLU A 163 24.71 18.26 -0.65
CA GLU A 163 23.56 17.97 0.23
C GLU A 163 22.21 18.39 -0.39
N THR A 164 22.22 19.50 -1.14
CA THR A 164 21.04 19.98 -1.88
C THR A 164 20.57 18.97 -2.92
N LEU A 165 21.49 18.20 -3.53
CA LEU A 165 21.14 17.10 -4.45
C LEU A 165 20.34 16.03 -3.72
N TRP A 166 20.77 15.64 -2.51
CA TRP A 166 20.07 14.64 -1.71
C TRP A 166 18.71 15.14 -1.22
N ALA A 167 18.60 16.42 -0.88
CA ALA A 167 17.31 17.05 -0.56
C ALA A 167 16.33 16.93 -1.74
N LEU A 168 16.77 17.25 -2.96
CA LEU A 168 15.96 17.11 -4.14
C LEU A 168 15.62 15.65 -4.45
N MET A 169 16.57 14.73 -4.36
CA MET A 169 16.29 13.30 -4.55
C MET A 169 15.28 12.75 -3.54
N ARG A 170 15.25 13.27 -2.30
CA ARG A 170 14.20 12.95 -1.31
C ARG A 170 12.84 13.47 -1.75
N VAL A 171 12.76 14.71 -2.26
CA VAL A 171 11.52 15.28 -2.84
C VAL A 171 11.03 14.41 -4.00
N MET A 172 11.90 14.07 -4.94
CA MET A 172 11.59 13.19 -6.06
C MET A 172 11.10 11.82 -5.59
N GLY A 173 11.76 11.24 -4.58
CA GLY A 173 11.33 9.97 -3.97
C GLY A 173 9.91 10.02 -3.41
N ARG A 174 9.51 11.15 -2.81
CA ARG A 174 8.13 11.38 -2.34
C ARG A 174 7.15 11.61 -3.49
N THR A 175 7.52 12.44 -4.47
CA THR A 175 6.69 12.76 -5.64
C THR A 175 6.39 11.51 -6.47
N HIS A 176 7.41 10.71 -6.78
CA HIS A 176 7.24 9.48 -7.54
C HIS A 176 6.68 8.31 -6.70
N ARG A 177 6.66 8.44 -5.36
CA ARG A 177 6.28 7.43 -4.34
C ARG A 177 7.13 6.15 -4.34
N HIS A 178 7.73 5.81 -5.47
CA HIS A 178 8.60 4.66 -5.67
C HIS A 178 9.49 4.89 -6.90
N ILE A 179 10.75 5.27 -6.68
CA ILE A 179 11.77 5.24 -7.73
C ILE A 179 12.17 3.78 -7.94
N ALA A 180 11.81 3.23 -9.10
CA ALA A 180 12.20 1.87 -9.44
C ALA A 180 13.73 1.81 -9.62
N GLN A 181 14.33 0.80 -8.99
CA GLN A 181 15.77 0.73 -8.80
C GLN A 181 16.55 0.64 -10.12
N ASN A 182 15.97 0.08 -11.19
CA ASN A 182 16.54 0.04 -12.55
C ASN A 182 16.78 1.41 -13.20
N TYR A 183 16.26 2.47 -12.60
CA TYR A 183 16.34 3.83 -13.10
C TYR A 183 16.93 4.78 -12.06
N LEU A 184 17.48 4.26 -10.96
CA LEU A 184 17.98 5.09 -9.87
C LEU A 184 19.02 6.11 -10.37
N ASP A 185 19.91 5.68 -11.26
CA ASP A 185 20.90 6.51 -11.95
C ASP A 185 20.26 7.59 -12.83
N LEU A 186 19.18 7.27 -13.55
CA LEU A 186 18.45 8.23 -14.37
C LEU A 186 17.74 9.31 -13.52
N TYR A 187 17.21 8.93 -12.36
CA TYR A 187 16.62 9.88 -11.41
C TYR A 187 17.68 10.73 -10.71
N ALA A 188 18.84 10.16 -10.39
CA ALA A 188 19.97 10.91 -9.83
C ALA A 188 20.49 11.95 -10.83
N ALA A 189 20.61 11.58 -12.11
CA ALA A 189 20.98 12.49 -13.18
C ALA A 189 19.96 13.61 -13.40
N GLU A 190 18.64 13.32 -13.34
CA GLU A 190 17.60 14.35 -13.41
C GLU A 190 17.70 15.33 -12.23
N ALA A 191 17.92 14.83 -11.00
CA ALA A 191 18.09 15.67 -9.83
C ALA A 191 19.31 16.59 -9.98
N ALA A 192 20.44 16.03 -10.42
CA ALA A 192 21.65 16.79 -10.71
C ALA A 192 21.41 17.89 -11.75
N TRP A 193 20.79 17.55 -12.87
CA TRP A 193 20.47 18.53 -13.92
C TRP A 193 19.46 19.59 -13.48
N THR A 194 18.52 19.23 -12.60
CA THR A 194 17.53 20.17 -12.07
C THR A 194 18.15 21.28 -11.24
N LEU A 195 19.20 20.97 -10.47
CA LEU A 195 19.97 21.98 -9.72
C LEU A 195 20.79 22.91 -10.62
N LEU A 196 21.16 22.44 -11.82
CA LEU A 196 21.90 23.25 -12.79
C LEU A 196 20.97 24.14 -13.59
N LYS A 197 19.85 23.59 -14.07
CA LYS A 197 18.90 24.31 -14.92
C LYS A 197 18.11 25.39 -14.16
N SER A 198 17.97 25.28 -12.84
CA SER A 198 17.31 26.33 -12.03
C SER A 198 18.05 27.67 -12.04
N LYS A 199 19.34 27.68 -12.42
CA LYS A 199 20.16 28.88 -12.60
C LYS A 199 20.18 29.41 -14.04
N LYS A 200 19.52 28.73 -14.98
CA LYS A 200 19.53 29.07 -16.41
C LYS A 200 18.43 30.05 -16.77
N ALA A 201 18.63 30.78 -17.88
CA ALA A 201 17.60 31.64 -18.44
C ALA A 201 16.39 30.80 -18.90
N GLU A 202 15.21 31.44 -18.94
CA GLU A 202 13.98 30.82 -19.43
C GLU A 202 14.18 30.28 -20.85
N GLY A 203 13.64 29.09 -21.13
CA GLY A 203 13.78 28.42 -22.42
C GLY A 203 15.14 27.78 -22.72
N GLN A 204 16.23 28.16 -22.04
CA GLN A 204 17.56 27.60 -22.31
C GLN A 204 17.61 26.08 -22.08
N ALA A 205 17.04 25.60 -20.97
CA ALA A 205 16.99 24.18 -20.63
C ALA A 205 16.16 23.37 -21.65
N PHE A 206 15.13 23.98 -22.23
CA PHE A 206 14.33 23.37 -23.29
C PHE A 206 15.16 23.21 -24.57
N THR A 207 15.84 24.28 -25.00
CA THR A 207 16.70 24.28 -26.19
C THR A 207 17.83 23.26 -26.08
N GLU A 208 18.47 23.15 -24.90
CA GLU A 208 19.49 22.13 -24.65
C GLU A 208 18.95 20.71 -24.79
N LEU A 209 17.81 20.40 -24.15
CA LEU A 209 17.19 19.08 -24.29
C LEU A 209 16.79 18.78 -25.74
N MET A 210 16.33 19.78 -26.47
CA MET A 210 16.00 19.66 -27.88
C MET A 210 17.23 19.30 -28.72
N ASP A 211 18.35 19.99 -28.53
CA ASP A 211 19.63 19.64 -29.18
C ASP A 211 20.05 18.21 -28.82
N TRP A 212 20.08 17.89 -27.52
CA TRP A 212 20.58 16.60 -27.07
C TRP A 212 19.71 15.43 -27.55
N MET A 213 18.39 15.61 -27.63
CA MET A 213 17.45 14.61 -28.13
C MET A 213 17.50 14.44 -29.65
N SER A 214 18.00 15.44 -30.39
CA SER A 214 18.11 15.40 -31.85
C SER A 214 19.33 14.60 -32.34
N LYS A 215 20.29 14.32 -31.45
CA LYS A 215 21.49 13.55 -31.77
C LYS A 215 21.15 12.06 -31.97
N PRO A 216 21.59 11.43 -33.08
CA PRO A 216 21.24 10.05 -33.38
C PRO A 216 21.83 9.10 -32.33
N ARG A 217 20.96 8.39 -31.61
CA ARG A 217 21.36 7.41 -30.60
C ARG A 217 20.29 6.33 -30.39
N ARG A 218 20.75 5.10 -30.16
CA ARG A 218 19.89 4.03 -29.67
C ARG A 218 19.70 4.12 -28.15
N SER A 219 18.47 4.36 -27.72
CA SER A 219 18.10 4.32 -26.31
C SER A 219 18.09 2.88 -25.75
N PRO A 220 18.61 2.61 -24.53
CA PRO A 220 18.46 1.33 -23.83
C PRO A 220 17.01 1.06 -23.41
N LEU A 221 16.11 2.02 -23.62
CA LEU A 221 14.67 1.86 -23.45
C LEU A 221 13.96 1.43 -24.75
N ALA A 222 14.70 1.24 -25.85
CA ALA A 222 14.13 0.71 -27.09
C ALA A 222 13.57 -0.71 -26.85
N GLY A 223 12.30 -0.93 -27.21
CA GLY A 223 11.60 -2.19 -26.94
C GLY A 223 11.09 -2.35 -25.50
N TYR A 224 11.00 -1.26 -24.72
CA TYR A 224 10.57 -1.30 -23.32
C TYR A 224 9.23 -2.04 -23.07
N PHE A 225 8.27 -1.84 -23.97
CA PHE A 225 6.95 -2.49 -23.91
C PHE A 225 6.92 -3.87 -24.59
N GLN A 226 7.99 -4.24 -25.31
CA GLN A 226 8.21 -5.58 -25.88
C GLN A 226 8.95 -6.51 -24.88
N GLY A 227 9.09 -6.10 -23.62
CA GLY A 227 9.75 -6.89 -22.57
C GLY A 227 11.23 -6.57 -22.34
N ARG A 228 11.86 -5.73 -23.16
CA ARG A 228 13.26 -5.30 -22.98
C ARG A 228 13.36 -4.26 -21.85
N LYS A 229 13.56 -4.71 -20.62
CA LYS A 229 13.75 -3.83 -19.46
C LYS A 229 15.21 -3.39 -19.35
N ARG A 230 15.41 -2.13 -18.99
CA ARG A 230 16.73 -1.53 -18.74
C ARG A 230 17.40 -2.16 -17.51
N PHE A 231 18.71 -2.37 -17.61
CA PHE A 231 19.59 -2.68 -16.49
C PHE A 231 20.12 -1.38 -15.86
N LEU A 232 20.23 -1.36 -14.54
CA LEU A 232 20.94 -0.31 -13.80
C LEU A 232 22.44 -0.53 -13.96
N PRO A 233 23.22 0.43 -14.49
CA PRO A 233 24.67 0.40 -14.39
C PRO A 233 25.10 0.61 -12.92
N VAL A 234 25.86 -0.33 -12.39
CA VAL A 234 26.38 -0.29 -11.01
C VAL A 234 27.91 -0.33 -11.04
N CYS A 235 28.55 0.68 -10.46
CA CYS A 235 30.00 0.77 -10.35
C CYS A 235 30.56 -0.36 -9.49
N GLN A 236 31.62 -0.98 -10.01
CA GLN A 236 32.42 -2.00 -9.34
C GLN A 236 33.82 -1.48 -8.99
N PRO A 237 34.48 -2.04 -7.96
CA PRO A 237 35.83 -1.62 -7.57
C PRO A 237 36.89 -1.76 -8.67
N ASP A 238 36.69 -2.69 -9.61
CA ASP A 238 37.56 -2.99 -10.75
C ASP A 238 37.37 -2.04 -11.95
N ARG A 239 36.64 -0.93 -11.74
CA ARG A 239 36.30 0.08 -12.77
C ARG A 239 35.34 -0.42 -13.86
N THR A 240 34.67 -1.54 -13.65
CA THR A 240 33.62 -2.00 -14.56
C THR A 240 32.22 -1.56 -14.12
N LEU A 241 31.28 -1.50 -15.07
CA LEU A 241 29.86 -1.26 -14.81
C LEU A 241 29.09 -2.57 -14.89
N ALA A 242 28.67 -3.10 -13.75
CA ALA A 242 27.79 -4.26 -13.69
C ALA A 242 26.37 -3.88 -14.12
N GLN A 243 25.73 -4.76 -14.89
CA GLN A 243 24.32 -4.61 -15.28
C GLN A 243 23.40 -5.26 -14.24
N TRP A 244 22.73 -4.46 -13.43
CA TRP A 244 21.84 -4.95 -12.37
C TRP A 244 20.36 -4.86 -12.74
N ARG A 245 19.57 -5.87 -12.33
CA ARG A 245 18.10 -5.84 -12.33
C ARG A 245 17.57 -6.59 -11.11
N PRO A 246 16.38 -6.24 -10.58
CA PRO A 246 15.75 -6.98 -9.53
C PRO A 246 15.43 -8.39 -10.02
N ALA A 247 15.59 -9.37 -9.14
CA ALA A 247 15.14 -10.73 -9.40
C ALA A 247 13.62 -10.72 -9.74
N PRO A 248 13.19 -11.55 -10.70
CA PRO A 248 11.78 -11.66 -11.05
C PRO A 248 10.93 -12.04 -9.83
N ARG A 249 9.77 -11.40 -9.65
CA ARG A 249 8.85 -11.67 -8.53
C ARG A 249 8.10 -13.00 -8.65
N LYS A 250 8.17 -13.68 -9.80
CA LYS A 250 7.52 -14.97 -10.08
C LYS A 250 8.61 -16.01 -10.36
N GLY A 251 8.60 -17.09 -9.57
CA GLY A 251 9.53 -18.20 -9.65
C GLY A 251 10.45 -18.26 -8.42
N ARG A 252 10.15 -19.19 -7.52
CA ARG A 252 10.98 -19.74 -6.42
C ARG A 252 11.91 -18.75 -5.72
N ILE A 253 11.44 -18.16 -4.61
CA ILE A 253 12.34 -17.60 -3.59
C ILE A 253 12.15 -18.47 -2.36
N ASP A 254 13.10 -19.36 -2.14
CA ASP A 254 13.30 -20.01 -0.85
C ASP A 254 13.81 -18.92 0.10
N PHE A 255 12.96 -18.49 1.03
CA PHE A 255 13.43 -17.60 2.09
C PHE A 255 14.24 -18.44 3.08
N ILE A 256 15.55 -18.24 3.12
CA ILE A 256 16.39 -18.78 4.19
C ILE A 256 16.14 -17.92 5.44
N LYS A 257 15.46 -18.49 6.43
CA LYS A 257 15.45 -17.92 7.77
C LYS A 257 16.88 -17.95 8.35
N LYS A 258 17.12 -17.18 9.41
CA LYS A 258 18.42 -17.16 10.12
C LYS A 258 18.86 -18.55 10.63
N ASP A 259 17.94 -19.52 10.67
CA ASP A 259 18.10 -20.91 11.11
C ASP A 259 18.30 -21.91 9.95
N GLY A 260 18.41 -21.46 8.70
CA GLY A 260 18.65 -22.33 7.55
C GLY A 260 17.40 -23.00 6.94
N THR A 261 16.21 -22.83 7.50
CA THR A 261 15.00 -23.42 6.91
C THR A 261 14.51 -22.65 5.68
N SER A 262 14.32 -23.38 4.57
CA SER A 262 13.70 -22.90 3.34
C SER A 262 12.18 -22.85 3.50
N ILE A 263 11.57 -21.71 3.19
CA ILE A 263 10.11 -21.57 3.09
C ILE A 263 9.75 -21.24 1.64
N GLU A 264 8.89 -22.08 1.06
CA GLU A 264 8.32 -21.86 -0.27
C GLU A 264 7.45 -20.59 -0.28
N PHE A 265 7.83 -19.60 -1.10
CA PHE A 265 7.00 -18.43 -1.35
C PHE A 265 5.78 -18.78 -2.21
N LYS A 266 4.62 -18.95 -1.58
CA LYS A 266 3.33 -19.02 -2.29
C LYS A 266 2.83 -17.60 -2.59
N PRO A 267 2.62 -17.22 -3.87
CA PRO A 267 2.09 -15.90 -4.20
C PRO A 267 0.73 -15.70 -3.52
N ARG A 268 0.52 -14.51 -2.95
CA ARG A 268 -0.74 -14.16 -2.28
C ARG A 268 -1.90 -14.31 -3.26
N ARG A 269 -2.73 -15.33 -3.09
CA ARG A 269 -3.96 -15.53 -3.88
C ARG A 269 -4.89 -14.33 -3.61
N THR A 270 -5.61 -13.89 -4.65
CA THR A 270 -6.57 -12.78 -4.54
C THR A 270 -7.70 -13.20 -3.62
N ARG A 271 -8.13 -12.30 -2.72
CA ARG A 271 -9.17 -12.58 -1.73
C ARG A 271 -10.48 -13.02 -2.37
N ASP A 272 -10.80 -12.47 -3.53
CA ASP A 272 -11.97 -12.85 -4.34
C ASP A 272 -12.01 -14.33 -4.69
N LYS A 273 -10.86 -15.01 -4.72
CA LYS A 273 -10.75 -16.44 -5.05
C LYS A 273 -10.64 -17.35 -3.83
N THR A 274 -10.42 -16.81 -2.63
CA THR A 274 -10.12 -17.57 -1.41
C THR A 274 -10.99 -17.15 -0.23
N TRP A 275 -12.08 -16.42 -0.49
CA TRP A 275 -12.90 -15.88 0.59
C TRP A 275 -13.64 -16.99 1.36
N GLN A 276 -13.99 -18.10 0.70
CA GLN A 276 -14.63 -19.28 1.30
C GLN A 276 -13.67 -20.18 2.12
N GLU A 277 -12.37 -19.97 2.02
CA GLU A 277 -11.38 -20.75 2.78
C GLU A 277 -11.31 -20.27 4.25
N GLU A 278 -10.81 -21.09 5.17
CA GLU A 278 -10.48 -20.68 6.57
C GLU A 278 -11.66 -20.13 7.40
N TRP A 279 -12.87 -20.62 7.17
CA TRP A 279 -14.01 -20.34 8.06
C TRP A 279 -14.08 -21.36 9.19
N SER A 280 -14.46 -20.90 10.37
CA SER A 280 -14.84 -21.76 11.49
C SER A 280 -16.34 -21.66 11.70
N PHE A 281 -16.98 -22.79 11.98
CA PHE A 281 -18.42 -22.89 12.14
C PHE A 281 -18.79 -23.51 13.49
N LEU A 282 -19.88 -23.03 14.09
CA LEU A 282 -20.51 -23.62 15.27
C LEU A 282 -21.99 -23.22 15.36
N SER A 283 -22.81 -23.99 16.09
CA SER A 283 -24.19 -23.59 16.34
C SER A 283 -24.27 -22.38 17.27
N ALA A 284 -25.36 -21.62 17.16
CA ALA A 284 -25.66 -20.53 18.07
C ALA A 284 -25.75 -21.02 19.52
N ASP A 285 -26.38 -22.17 19.78
CA ASP A 285 -26.42 -22.77 21.12
C ASP A 285 -25.02 -23.05 21.71
N THR A 286 -24.13 -23.66 20.92
CA THR A 286 -22.74 -23.92 21.35
C THR A 286 -22.02 -22.61 21.65
N PHE A 287 -22.22 -21.58 20.80
CA PHE A 287 -21.63 -20.27 21.02
C PHE A 287 -22.16 -19.57 22.27
N LEU A 288 -23.47 -19.61 22.52
CA LEU A 288 -24.08 -18.98 23.68
C LEU A 288 -23.67 -19.65 25.00
N THR A 289 -23.46 -20.97 24.96
CA THR A 289 -22.93 -21.74 26.10
C THR A 289 -21.45 -21.49 26.33
N LYS A 290 -20.66 -21.30 25.25
CA LYS A 290 -19.22 -21.04 25.33
C LYS A 290 -18.78 -19.91 24.39
N PRO A 291 -19.03 -18.63 24.76
CA PRO A 291 -18.74 -17.49 23.88
C PRO A 291 -17.24 -17.34 23.53
N ASP A 292 -16.35 -17.82 24.40
CA ASP A 292 -14.90 -17.78 24.19
C ASP A 292 -14.42 -18.69 23.05
N ALA A 293 -15.28 -19.58 22.52
CA ALA A 293 -15.00 -20.33 21.29
C ALA A 293 -14.84 -19.41 20.07
N VAL A 294 -15.38 -18.19 20.11
CA VAL A 294 -15.21 -17.18 19.06
C VAL A 294 -14.28 -16.07 19.56
N PRO A 295 -13.24 -15.70 18.80
CA PRO A 295 -12.32 -14.64 19.20
C PRO A 295 -13.01 -13.28 19.22
N ASN A 296 -12.72 -12.47 20.25
CA ASN A 296 -13.14 -11.08 20.30
C ASN A 296 -12.10 -10.17 19.62
N GLY A 297 -12.01 -10.28 18.30
CA GLY A 297 -11.07 -9.51 17.49
C GLY A 297 -11.63 -9.18 16.10
N PRO A 298 -10.81 -8.57 15.23
CA PRO A 298 -11.24 -8.18 13.90
C PRO A 298 -11.49 -9.37 12.98
N GLY A 299 -12.63 -9.33 12.30
CA GLY A 299 -12.96 -10.31 11.27
C GLY A 299 -14.34 -10.09 10.67
N VAL A 300 -14.78 -11.12 9.97
CA VAL A 300 -16.11 -11.22 9.37
C VAL A 300 -16.85 -12.42 9.95
N TYR A 301 -18.18 -12.34 9.92
CA TYR A 301 -19.06 -13.42 10.31
C TYR A 301 -20.21 -13.55 9.30
N ALA A 302 -20.72 -14.77 9.18
CA ALA A 302 -21.85 -15.12 8.36
C ALA A 302 -22.79 -15.98 9.21
N LEU A 303 -24.08 -15.67 9.18
CA LEU A 303 -25.11 -16.36 9.94
C LEU A 303 -25.97 -17.14 8.97
N PHE A 304 -26.18 -18.42 9.29
CA PHE A 304 -26.95 -19.36 8.50
C PHE A 304 -28.15 -19.83 9.33
N ALA A 305 -29.31 -19.99 8.70
CA ALA A 305 -30.51 -20.51 9.36
C ALA A 305 -30.84 -21.92 8.84
N ARG A 306 -31.13 -22.85 9.75
CA ARG A 306 -31.62 -24.20 9.45
C ARG A 306 -33.09 -24.14 9.00
N GLY A 307 -33.53 -25.07 8.14
CA GLY A 307 -34.93 -25.18 7.70
C GLY A 307 -35.27 -24.34 6.46
N GLU A 308 -34.45 -24.52 5.40
CA GLU A 308 -34.28 -23.72 4.17
C GLU A 308 -35.51 -23.10 3.50
N ALA A 309 -36.71 -23.70 3.57
CA ALA A 309 -37.84 -23.21 2.78
C ALA A 309 -38.68 -22.15 3.50
N ALA A 310 -39.02 -22.34 4.78
CA ALA A 310 -40.10 -21.56 5.38
C ALA A 310 -39.75 -20.08 5.54
N LEU A 311 -38.62 -19.73 6.16
CA LEU A 311 -38.33 -18.33 6.48
C LEU A 311 -38.00 -17.48 5.24
N LEU A 312 -37.16 -18.00 4.33
CA LEU A 312 -36.78 -17.28 3.11
C LEU A 312 -37.93 -17.24 2.09
N THR A 313 -38.70 -18.32 1.94
CA THR A 313 -39.89 -18.29 1.08
C THR A 313 -40.94 -17.36 1.65
N ALA A 314 -41.18 -17.39 2.97
CA ALA A 314 -42.17 -16.54 3.62
C ALA A 314 -41.74 -15.06 3.65
N SER A 315 -40.44 -14.75 3.64
CA SER A 315 -39.97 -13.39 3.42
C SER A 315 -40.17 -12.91 1.98
N GLY A 316 -40.38 -13.84 1.04
CA GLY A 316 -40.51 -13.58 -0.39
C GLY A 316 -39.16 -13.53 -1.12
N PHE A 317 -38.12 -14.17 -0.57
CA PHE A 317 -36.80 -14.22 -1.19
C PHE A 317 -36.84 -15.10 -2.45
N VAL A 318 -36.28 -14.59 -3.53
CA VAL A 318 -36.08 -15.32 -4.78
C VAL A 318 -34.61 -15.20 -5.16
N GLU A 319 -33.97 -16.34 -5.40
CA GLU A 319 -32.56 -16.38 -5.78
C GLU A 319 -32.32 -15.70 -7.14
N GLN A 320 -31.24 -14.91 -7.22
CA GLN A 320 -30.91 -14.14 -8.43
C GLN A 320 -29.71 -14.74 -9.16
N PRO A 321 -29.72 -14.76 -10.51
CA PRO A 321 -28.55 -15.14 -11.29
C PRO A 321 -27.32 -14.28 -10.92
N GLY A 322 -26.21 -14.93 -10.57
CA GLY A 322 -24.93 -14.27 -10.25
C GLY A 322 -24.71 -13.92 -8.77
N LEU A 323 -25.73 -14.06 -7.91
CA LEU A 323 -25.60 -13.93 -6.45
C LEU A 323 -26.22 -15.17 -5.79
N PRO A 324 -25.52 -16.32 -5.81
CA PRO A 324 -26.08 -17.56 -5.28
C PRO A 324 -26.32 -17.48 -3.77
N LEU A 325 -27.26 -18.27 -3.29
CA LEU A 325 -27.44 -18.52 -1.87
C LEU A 325 -26.27 -19.40 -1.37
N TRP A 326 -25.60 -18.95 -0.32
CA TRP A 326 -24.49 -19.70 0.27
C TRP A 326 -25.04 -20.70 1.29
N LEU A 327 -24.75 -21.99 1.11
CA LEU A 327 -25.20 -23.06 1.98
C LEU A 327 -24.06 -23.63 2.84
N HIS A 328 -24.38 -24.04 4.07
CA HIS A 328 -23.48 -24.75 4.97
C HIS A 328 -24.27 -25.76 5.81
N GLU A 329 -23.95 -27.05 5.71
CA GLU A 329 -24.62 -28.14 6.46
C GLU A 329 -26.16 -28.11 6.37
N GLY A 330 -26.72 -27.81 5.19
CA GLY A 330 -28.17 -27.69 4.97
C GLY A 330 -28.80 -26.45 5.64
N ALA A 331 -27.99 -25.51 6.12
CA ALA A 331 -28.43 -24.20 6.57
C ALA A 331 -28.13 -23.14 5.49
N SER A 332 -29.08 -22.23 5.30
CA SER A 332 -29.01 -21.15 4.31
C SER A 332 -28.42 -19.89 4.89
N HIS A 333 -27.46 -19.28 4.21
CA HIS A 333 -26.87 -18.00 4.60
C HIS A 333 -27.90 -16.87 4.57
N ILE A 334 -28.14 -16.25 5.73
CA ILE A 334 -29.12 -15.17 5.88
C ILE A 334 -28.47 -13.79 6.06
N TYR A 335 -27.29 -13.71 6.68
CA TYR A 335 -26.69 -12.43 7.04
C TYR A 335 -25.17 -12.48 7.15
N THR A 336 -24.46 -11.52 6.58
CA THR A 336 -23.01 -11.30 6.76
C THR A 336 -22.74 -9.99 7.49
N GLY A 337 -21.69 -9.93 8.30
CA GLY A 337 -21.22 -8.67 8.84
C GLY A 337 -19.71 -8.65 9.11
N GLU A 338 -19.20 -7.45 9.32
CA GLU A 338 -17.81 -7.16 9.64
C GLU A 338 -17.69 -6.43 10.96
N THR A 339 -16.64 -6.71 11.74
CA THR A 339 -16.44 -6.02 13.03
C THR A 339 -15.00 -6.13 13.52
N TYR A 340 -14.63 -5.27 14.47
CA TYR A 340 -13.38 -5.34 15.23
C TYR A 340 -13.49 -6.20 16.51
N GLY A 341 -14.69 -6.71 16.81
CA GLY A 341 -14.95 -7.64 17.91
C GLY A 341 -16.06 -8.63 17.53
N ILE A 342 -15.69 -9.71 16.84
CA ILE A 342 -16.64 -10.72 16.31
C ILE A 342 -17.54 -11.24 17.43
N ARG A 343 -16.96 -11.70 18.54
CA ARG A 343 -17.72 -12.23 19.69
C ARG A 343 -18.77 -11.24 20.19
N GLY A 344 -18.40 -9.99 20.47
CA GLY A 344 -19.33 -8.98 20.98
C GLY A 344 -20.47 -8.72 20.00
N ARG A 345 -20.17 -8.65 18.70
CA ARG A 345 -21.18 -8.40 17.67
C ARG A 345 -22.14 -9.58 17.46
N LEU A 346 -21.64 -10.81 17.54
CA LEU A 346 -22.48 -12.00 17.48
C LEU A 346 -23.41 -12.12 18.68
N LEU A 347 -22.92 -11.82 19.89
CA LEU A 347 -23.79 -11.75 21.08
C LEU A 347 -24.89 -10.72 20.91
N GLU A 348 -24.57 -9.53 20.40
CA GLU A 348 -25.57 -8.50 20.11
C GLU A 348 -26.63 -8.96 19.09
N HIS A 349 -26.24 -9.75 18.08
CA HIS A 349 -27.19 -10.33 17.13
C HIS A 349 -28.06 -11.44 17.73
N LEU A 350 -27.50 -12.30 18.58
CA LEU A 350 -28.18 -13.49 19.08
C LEU A 350 -29.03 -13.22 20.33
N THR A 351 -28.56 -12.37 21.25
CA THR A 351 -29.21 -12.11 22.55
C THR A 351 -29.52 -10.64 22.80
N GLY A 352 -29.03 -9.73 21.93
CA GLY A 352 -29.19 -8.30 22.12
C GLY A 352 -30.60 -7.78 21.84
N SER A 353 -30.72 -6.47 21.73
CA SER A 353 -32.00 -5.83 21.38
C SER A 353 -32.14 -5.59 19.88
N ILE A 354 -33.37 -5.36 19.44
CA ILE A 354 -33.70 -4.90 18.09
C ILE A 354 -32.91 -3.64 17.72
N ARG A 355 -32.66 -2.74 18.68
CA ARG A 355 -31.97 -1.46 18.45
C ARG A 355 -30.47 -1.66 18.16
N GLY A 356 -29.86 -2.71 18.70
CA GLY A 356 -28.43 -3.02 18.50
C GLY A 356 -28.15 -3.87 17.26
N SER A 357 -29.17 -4.54 16.72
CA SER A 357 -29.02 -5.58 15.71
C SER A 357 -29.98 -5.40 14.53
N PRO A 358 -29.47 -4.91 13.38
CA PRO A 358 -30.24 -4.84 12.14
C PRO A 358 -30.81 -6.21 11.72
N LEU A 359 -30.08 -7.29 11.99
CA LEU A 359 -30.58 -8.64 11.71
C LEU A 359 -31.82 -8.97 12.54
N ARG A 360 -31.80 -8.67 13.85
CA ARG A 360 -32.96 -8.92 14.72
C ARG A 360 -34.17 -8.11 14.26
N GLU A 361 -33.96 -6.86 13.87
CA GLU A 361 -35.02 -6.03 13.28
C GLU A 361 -35.62 -6.69 12.03
N THR A 362 -34.80 -7.20 11.10
CA THR A 362 -35.34 -7.91 9.93
C THR A 362 -36.12 -9.16 10.33
N LEU A 363 -35.56 -10.01 11.20
CA LEU A 363 -36.17 -11.28 11.56
C LEU A 363 -37.51 -11.08 12.27
N LEU A 364 -37.58 -10.13 13.21
CA LEU A 364 -38.83 -9.79 13.89
C LEU A 364 -39.87 -9.21 12.93
N ALA A 365 -39.46 -8.31 12.02
CA ALA A 365 -40.37 -7.76 11.04
C ALA A 365 -40.94 -8.84 10.10
N VAL A 366 -40.12 -9.83 9.71
CA VAL A 366 -40.60 -10.99 8.93
C VAL A 366 -41.55 -11.85 9.76
N GLN A 367 -41.21 -12.18 11.01
CA GLN A 367 -42.08 -12.98 11.88
C GLN A 367 -43.43 -12.28 12.19
N PHE A 368 -43.41 -10.96 12.38
CA PHE A 368 -44.60 -10.13 12.59
C PHE A 368 -45.56 -10.24 11.41
N ASP A 369 -45.05 -10.03 10.21
CA ASP A 369 -45.83 -10.11 8.97
C ASP A 369 -46.44 -11.49 8.72
N LEU A 370 -45.79 -12.55 9.24
CA LEU A 370 -46.27 -13.93 9.15
C LEU A 370 -47.26 -14.31 10.25
N GLY A 371 -47.63 -13.36 11.13
CA GLY A 371 -48.54 -13.62 12.25
C GLY A 371 -47.93 -14.54 13.32
N LEU A 372 -46.62 -14.75 13.31
CA LEU A 372 -45.93 -15.63 14.26
C LEU A 372 -45.68 -14.97 15.63
N LEU A 373 -45.85 -13.64 15.70
CA LEU A 373 -45.81 -12.91 16.97
C LEU A 373 -47.22 -12.89 17.58
N GLN A 374 -47.46 -13.71 18.60
CA GLN A 374 -48.70 -13.64 19.39
C GLN A 374 -48.77 -12.32 20.18
N ALA A 375 -49.94 -11.67 20.18
CA ALA A 375 -50.19 -10.45 20.96
C ALA A 375 -50.26 -10.77 22.46
N ALA A 376 -49.30 -10.27 23.24
CA ALA A 376 -49.37 -10.17 24.71
C ALA A 376 -49.72 -8.72 25.14
N PRO A 377 -50.01 -8.40 26.41
CA PRO A 377 -50.28 -7.02 26.84
C PRO A 377 -49.05 -6.09 26.79
N VAL A 378 -49.26 -4.81 26.45
CA VAL A 378 -48.29 -3.82 25.92
C VAL A 378 -46.98 -3.63 26.71
N GLN A 379 -46.95 -3.81 28.04
CA GLN A 379 -45.76 -3.49 28.86
C GLN A 379 -44.74 -4.63 29.01
N GLU A 380 -45.14 -5.90 28.89
CA GLU A 380 -44.23 -7.08 28.96
C GLU A 380 -43.87 -7.64 27.57
N GLN A 381 -44.42 -7.06 26.49
CA GLN A 381 -44.27 -7.53 25.11
C GLN A 381 -42.81 -7.59 24.62
N ARG A 382 -42.00 -6.56 24.90
CA ARG A 382 -40.66 -6.46 24.28
C ARG A 382 -39.72 -7.57 24.73
N ALA A 383 -39.60 -7.79 26.03
CA ALA A 383 -38.70 -8.81 26.58
C ALA A 383 -39.11 -10.22 26.14
N LEU A 384 -40.43 -10.48 26.08
CA LEU A 384 -40.97 -11.74 25.58
C LEU A 384 -40.67 -11.95 24.09
N VAL A 385 -40.91 -10.93 23.25
CA VAL A 385 -40.65 -11.00 21.80
C VAL A 385 -39.16 -11.15 21.50
N GLU A 386 -38.30 -10.35 22.15
CA GLU A 386 -36.84 -10.45 22.00
C GLU A 386 -36.30 -11.78 22.58
N GLY A 387 -36.92 -12.31 23.65
CA GLY A 387 -36.62 -13.60 24.25
C GLY A 387 -36.95 -14.77 23.32
N ARG A 388 -38.15 -14.81 22.76
CA ARG A 388 -38.57 -15.83 21.77
C ARG A 388 -37.68 -15.85 20.53
N LEU A 389 -37.29 -14.67 20.02
CA LEU A 389 -36.33 -14.62 18.92
C LEU A 389 -34.98 -15.19 19.33
N THR A 390 -34.53 -14.92 20.55
CA THR A 390 -33.26 -15.44 21.07
C THR A 390 -33.28 -16.97 21.16
N GLU A 391 -34.37 -17.56 21.66
CA GLU A 391 -34.58 -19.02 21.67
C GLU A 391 -34.61 -19.57 20.25
N TRP A 392 -35.37 -18.96 19.35
CA TRP A 392 -35.41 -19.38 17.96
C TRP A 392 -34.02 -19.32 17.30
N MET A 393 -33.25 -18.25 17.52
CA MET A 393 -31.90 -18.12 16.99
C MET A 393 -30.94 -19.14 17.59
N ARG A 394 -31.05 -19.45 18.89
CA ARG A 394 -30.25 -20.49 19.56
C ARG A 394 -30.40 -21.84 18.86
N ASP A 395 -31.63 -22.22 18.52
CA ASP A 395 -31.94 -23.53 17.97
C ASP A 395 -31.68 -23.62 16.45
N ASN A 396 -31.84 -22.50 15.74
CA ASN A 396 -31.88 -22.51 14.28
C ASN A 396 -30.67 -21.87 13.60
N VAL A 397 -29.81 -21.13 14.30
CA VAL A 397 -28.69 -20.40 13.67
C VAL A 397 -27.37 -21.16 13.78
N ILE A 398 -26.63 -21.23 12.67
CA ILE A 398 -25.22 -21.60 12.61
C ILE A 398 -24.40 -20.33 12.36
N ILE A 399 -23.31 -20.19 13.09
CA ILE A 399 -22.37 -19.08 13.01
C ILE A 399 -21.14 -19.53 12.24
N GLY A 400 -20.88 -18.93 11.09
CA GLY A 400 -19.57 -18.92 10.45
C GLY A 400 -18.79 -17.67 10.86
N PHE A 401 -17.52 -17.80 11.20
CA PHE A 401 -16.64 -16.66 11.43
C PHE A 401 -15.24 -16.86 10.88
N LYS A 402 -14.61 -15.73 10.52
CA LYS A 402 -13.23 -15.68 10.01
C LYS A 402 -12.50 -14.45 10.53
N SER A 403 -11.45 -14.68 11.31
CA SER A 403 -10.58 -13.61 11.80
C SER A 403 -9.76 -13.03 10.65
N CYS A 404 -9.84 -11.72 10.42
CA CYS A 404 -9.06 -11.07 9.36
C CYS A 404 -8.83 -9.57 9.63
N GLY A 405 -7.71 -9.04 9.15
CA GLY A 405 -7.36 -7.63 9.33
C GLY A 405 -8.02 -6.66 8.33
N TYR A 406 -8.65 -7.18 7.26
CA TYR A 406 -9.25 -6.38 6.18
C TYR A 406 -10.76 -6.61 6.14
N VAL A 407 -11.40 -6.37 7.28
CA VAL A 407 -12.80 -6.73 7.55
C VAL A 407 -13.78 -6.20 6.49
N ARG A 408 -13.63 -4.92 6.10
CA ARG A 408 -14.47 -4.26 5.08
C ARG A 408 -14.25 -4.79 3.66
N ASP A 409 -13.02 -5.13 3.31
CA ASP A 409 -12.72 -5.70 1.98
C ASP A 409 -13.34 -7.09 1.89
N MET A 410 -13.21 -7.89 2.95
CA MET A 410 -13.72 -9.25 2.98
C MET A 410 -15.25 -9.29 2.95
N GLU A 411 -15.92 -8.45 3.73
CA GLU A 411 -17.38 -8.31 3.71
C GLU A 411 -17.88 -7.89 2.34
N ARG A 412 -17.23 -6.91 1.69
CA ARG A 412 -17.57 -6.51 0.32
C ARG A 412 -17.47 -7.67 -0.67
N ILE A 413 -16.42 -8.49 -0.54
CA ILE A 413 -16.22 -9.67 -1.40
C ILE A 413 -17.35 -10.68 -1.19
N ILE A 414 -17.70 -10.99 0.07
CA ILE A 414 -18.79 -11.91 0.40
C ILE A 414 -20.12 -11.41 -0.14
N LEU A 415 -20.44 -10.12 0.05
CA LEU A 415 -21.67 -9.50 -0.45
C LEU A 415 -21.71 -9.41 -1.99
N SER A 416 -20.56 -9.35 -2.66
CA SER A 416 -20.49 -9.42 -4.12
C SER A 416 -20.58 -10.84 -4.67
N ALA A 417 -20.36 -11.85 -3.83
CA ALA A 417 -20.32 -13.26 -4.22
C ALA A 417 -21.54 -14.06 -3.76
N THR A 418 -22.38 -13.51 -2.86
CA THR A 418 -23.51 -14.21 -2.24
C THR A 418 -24.71 -13.30 -2.05
N ALA A 419 -25.92 -13.87 -2.02
CA ALA A 419 -27.16 -13.10 -1.89
C ALA A 419 -27.31 -12.32 -0.56
N SER A 420 -26.87 -12.89 0.57
CA SER A 420 -27.05 -12.34 1.93
C SER A 420 -28.43 -11.70 2.17
N PRO A 421 -29.53 -12.47 2.13
CA PRO A 421 -30.90 -11.95 1.98
C PRO A 421 -31.34 -10.91 3.02
N MET A 422 -30.82 -10.96 4.25
CA MET A 422 -31.23 -10.05 5.33
C MET A 422 -30.34 -8.81 5.47
N ASN A 423 -29.34 -8.62 4.59
CA ASN A 423 -28.40 -7.49 4.59
C ASN A 423 -28.91 -6.25 3.82
N LEU A 424 -29.80 -5.45 4.44
CA LEU A 424 -30.41 -4.29 3.76
C LEU A 424 -29.48 -3.09 3.51
N ALA A 425 -28.42 -2.91 4.31
CA ALA A 425 -27.61 -1.69 4.26
C ALA A 425 -26.75 -1.54 2.99
N ARG A 426 -26.54 -2.62 2.22
CA ARG A 426 -25.66 -2.63 1.04
C ARG A 426 -26.18 -3.50 -0.13
N SER A 427 -27.35 -4.10 0.01
CA SER A 427 -27.97 -4.87 -1.07
C SER A 427 -28.34 -3.96 -2.25
N ASN A 428 -28.15 -4.43 -3.48
CA ASN A 428 -28.72 -3.76 -4.65
C ASN A 428 -30.24 -3.58 -4.44
N VAL A 429 -30.74 -2.37 -4.69
CA VAL A 429 -32.17 -2.07 -4.54
C VAL A 429 -32.94 -2.93 -5.53
N ASN A 430 -33.64 -3.94 -5.04
CA ASN A 430 -34.47 -4.86 -5.80
C ASN A 430 -35.84 -4.98 -5.13
N ALA A 431 -36.79 -5.66 -5.77
CA ALA A 431 -38.16 -5.77 -5.24
C ALA A 431 -38.18 -6.41 -3.83
N TYR A 432 -37.31 -7.38 -3.58
CA TYR A 432 -37.20 -8.06 -2.29
C TYR A 432 -36.67 -7.14 -1.18
N THR A 433 -35.61 -6.37 -1.43
CA THR A 433 -35.03 -5.47 -0.43
C THR A 433 -35.96 -4.29 -0.13
N LYS A 434 -36.71 -3.79 -1.12
CA LYS A 434 -37.81 -2.85 -0.90
C LYS A 434 -38.90 -3.43 -0.01
N SER A 435 -39.36 -4.64 -0.31
CA SER A 435 -40.34 -5.35 0.53
C SER A 435 -39.87 -5.45 1.97
N LEU A 436 -38.63 -5.91 2.22
CA LEU A 436 -38.08 -5.98 3.58
C LEU A 436 -37.99 -4.62 4.28
N HIS A 437 -37.68 -3.53 3.57
CA HIS A 437 -37.73 -2.18 4.15
C HIS A 437 -39.14 -1.79 4.59
N ASP A 438 -40.16 -2.12 3.80
CA ASP A 438 -41.56 -1.86 4.13
C ASP A 438 -42.05 -2.71 5.30
N ARG A 439 -41.62 -3.99 5.38
CA ARG A 439 -41.86 -4.84 6.55
C ARG A 439 -41.26 -4.24 7.82
N ARG A 440 -39.98 -3.83 7.78
CA ARG A 440 -39.31 -3.17 8.92
C ARG A 440 -40.00 -1.86 9.32
N ARG A 441 -40.51 -1.09 8.35
CA ARG A 441 -41.28 0.14 8.62
C ARG A 441 -42.57 -0.19 9.35
N ARG A 442 -43.40 -1.09 8.81
CA ARG A 442 -44.68 -1.51 9.44
C ARG A 442 -44.48 -2.05 10.84
N PHE A 443 -43.48 -2.91 11.03
CA PHE A 443 -43.16 -3.45 12.35
C PHE A 443 -42.75 -2.36 13.35
N ARG A 444 -41.95 -1.38 12.90
CA ARG A 444 -41.59 -0.23 13.76
C ARG A 444 -42.80 0.61 14.14
N ASP A 445 -43.66 0.92 13.17
CA ASP A 445 -44.80 1.80 13.37
C ASP A 445 -45.90 1.15 14.23
N GLN A 446 -46.12 -0.16 14.09
CA GLN A 446 -47.21 -0.88 14.77
C GLN A 446 -46.80 -1.53 16.09
N VAL A 447 -45.52 -1.89 16.27
CA VAL A 447 -45.05 -2.64 17.45
C VAL A 447 -43.99 -1.86 18.21
N VAL A 448 -42.90 -1.45 17.56
CA VAL A 448 -41.75 -0.86 18.27
C VAL A 448 -42.07 0.52 18.83
N SER A 449 -42.94 1.29 18.17
CA SER A 449 -43.42 2.61 18.60
C SER A 449 -44.17 2.57 19.94
N ALA A 450 -44.82 1.44 20.25
CA ALA A 450 -45.56 1.23 21.48
C ALA A 450 -44.66 0.78 22.64
N TRP A 451 -43.39 0.42 22.38
CA TRP A 451 -42.48 -0.01 23.44
C TRP A 451 -41.91 1.18 24.21
N PRO A 452 -41.89 1.11 25.56
CA PRO A 452 -41.33 2.18 26.37
C PRO A 452 -39.85 2.43 26.02
N GLU A 453 -39.45 3.69 26.04
CA GLU A 453 -38.05 4.06 25.85
C GLU A 453 -37.20 3.47 26.98
N VAL A 454 -36.29 2.57 26.62
CA VAL A 454 -35.28 2.10 27.56
C VAL A 454 -34.21 3.19 27.63
N ALA A 455 -33.96 3.69 28.83
CA ALA A 455 -32.84 4.59 29.10
C ALA A 455 -31.57 3.99 28.49
N ALA A 456 -30.87 4.77 27.65
CA ALA A 456 -29.65 4.30 27.02
C ALA A 456 -28.68 3.81 28.13
N PRO A 457 -28.07 2.63 28.00
CA PRO A 457 -27.04 2.23 28.95
C PRO A 457 -25.97 3.33 28.96
N THR A 458 -25.65 3.84 30.15
CA THR A 458 -24.57 4.78 30.38
C THR A 458 -23.26 4.09 30.02
N VAL A 459 -22.90 4.10 28.73
CA VAL A 459 -21.60 3.63 28.27
C VAL A 459 -20.57 4.58 28.89
N PRO A 460 -19.69 4.12 29.78
CA PRO A 460 -18.61 4.97 30.26
C PRO A 460 -17.80 5.35 29.02
N ARG A 461 -17.73 6.65 28.71
CA ARG A 461 -16.79 7.16 27.71
C ARG A 461 -15.41 6.69 28.12
N ARG A 462 -14.90 5.61 27.51
CA ARG A 462 -13.48 5.28 27.56
C ARG A 462 -12.77 6.46 26.90
N ARG A 463 -12.14 7.31 27.72
CA ARG A 463 -11.23 8.36 27.27
C ARG A 463 -10.20 7.68 26.36
N ARG A 464 -10.09 8.19 25.14
CA ARG A 464 -9.12 7.74 24.13
C ARG A 464 -7.70 8.08 24.55
#